data_AF-A0AAJ1VJG6-F1
#
_entry.id   AF-A0AAJ1VJG6-F1
#
_cell.length_a   1.000
_cell.length_b   1.000
_cell.length_c   1.000
_cell.angle_alpha   90.00
_cell.angle_beta   90.00
_cell.angle_gamma   90.00
#
_symmetry.space_group_name_H-M   'P 1'
#
loop_
_entity.id
_entity.type
_entity.pdbx_description
1 polymer ?
#
loop_
_entity_poly.entity_id
_entity_poly.type
_entity_poly.pdbx_seq_one_letter_code
_entity_poly.pdbx_strand_id
1 'polypeptide(L)'
;MNFFEKIQRKIKLNTHAGTLYQCPFCGYKSKDLETVGHDLPILKKKHVIGGGRRAAGCYKCHSRDRERLLYTFLIEELRLPSDKNISILHIAPEPKLSQVLLKQNFKEYICGDLFTEGYSYPAHVKNMNVLDLNFRDNHFDLFLCNHVLEHIPEDIRAMKEIFRVLKPGGHALLQVPISKNSAETVEDFTIEDPKKREELFGQFDHCRIYGQDYVTRLESVGFKINRINISDKYPSYGLNPEEDLFFCEKPFFKNSEL
;
A
#
# COMPACT_ATOMS: atom_id res chain seq x y z
N MET A 1 10.85 -25.50 8.76
CA MET A 1 10.07 -25.36 10.02
C MET A 1 10.13 -26.66 10.79
N ASN A 2 10.71 -26.65 11.99
CA ASN A 2 10.91 -27.83 12.82
C ASN A 2 9.60 -28.25 13.54
N PHE A 3 9.60 -29.39 14.23
CA PHE A 3 8.42 -29.93 14.93
C PHE A 3 7.91 -29.01 16.04
N PHE A 4 8.82 -28.40 16.81
CA PHE A 4 8.48 -27.48 17.89
C PHE A 4 7.79 -26.21 17.38
N GLU A 5 8.30 -25.63 16.28
CA GLU A 5 7.68 -24.48 15.61
C GLU A 5 6.27 -24.79 15.10
N LYS A 6 6.03 -26.02 14.59
CA LYS A 6 4.68 -26.48 14.20
C LYS A 6 3.73 -26.52 15.40
N ILE A 7 4.18 -27.01 16.55
CA ILE A 7 3.38 -27.06 17.78
C ILE A 7 3.09 -25.65 18.28
N GLN A 8 4.10 -24.79 18.41
CA GLN A 8 3.95 -23.40 18.85
C GLN A 8 2.97 -22.65 17.97
N ARG A 9 3.07 -22.80 16.64
CA ARG A 9 2.12 -22.22 15.69
C ARG A 9 0.69 -22.74 15.93
N LYS A 10 0.51 -24.05 16.13
CA LYS A 10 -0.81 -24.62 16.39
C LYS A 10 -1.42 -24.11 17.69
N ILE A 11 -0.63 -24.05 18.76
CA ILE A 11 -1.07 -23.47 20.05
C ILE A 11 -1.50 -22.03 19.84
N LYS A 12 -0.65 -21.19 19.22
CA LYS A 12 -0.96 -19.78 18.92
C LYS A 12 -2.26 -19.64 18.14
N LEU A 13 -2.46 -20.42 17.07
CA LEU A 13 -3.69 -20.38 16.27
C LEU A 13 -4.93 -20.84 17.04
N ASN A 14 -4.82 -21.78 17.97
CA ASN A 14 -5.95 -22.20 18.80
C ASN A 14 -6.27 -21.15 19.87
N THR A 15 -5.26 -20.54 20.49
CA THR A 15 -5.43 -19.51 21.52
C THR A 15 -6.16 -18.28 21.00
N HIS A 16 -5.90 -17.90 19.74
CA HIS A 16 -6.48 -16.72 19.10
C HIS A 16 -7.71 -17.02 18.22
N ALA A 17 -8.14 -18.28 18.13
CA ALA A 17 -9.33 -18.64 17.35
C ALA A 17 -10.59 -17.92 17.89
N GLY A 18 -11.46 -17.51 16.98
CA GLY A 18 -12.69 -16.77 17.29
C GLY A 18 -13.45 -16.38 16.05
N THR A 19 -14.48 -15.53 16.18
CA THR A 19 -15.39 -15.15 15.08
C THR A 19 -15.40 -13.66 14.77
N LEU A 20 -14.66 -12.84 15.51
CA LEU A 20 -14.68 -11.38 15.35
C LEU A 20 -14.04 -10.95 14.03
N TYR A 21 -12.90 -11.57 13.68
CA TYR A 21 -12.18 -11.31 12.44
C TYR A 21 -12.12 -12.54 11.55
N GLN A 22 -12.07 -12.33 10.24
CA GLN A 22 -11.81 -13.32 9.21
C GLN A 22 -10.81 -12.74 8.21
N CYS A 23 -9.64 -13.37 8.07
CA CYS A 23 -8.65 -12.95 7.10
C CYS A 23 -9.10 -13.30 5.67
N PRO A 24 -9.21 -12.32 4.74
CA PRO A 24 -9.67 -12.58 3.38
C PRO A 24 -8.69 -13.44 2.57
N PHE A 25 -7.40 -13.41 2.90
CA PHE A 25 -6.38 -14.18 2.17
C PHE A 25 -6.33 -15.67 2.55
N CYS A 26 -6.53 -16.01 3.83
CA CYS A 26 -6.28 -17.38 4.32
C CYS A 26 -7.46 -18.02 5.04
N GLY A 27 -8.58 -17.30 5.17
CA GLY A 27 -9.82 -17.75 5.79
C GLY A 27 -9.75 -17.97 7.31
N TYR A 28 -8.61 -17.71 7.96
CA TYR A 28 -8.49 -17.89 9.40
C TYR A 28 -9.39 -16.91 10.14
N LYS A 29 -10.16 -17.44 11.09
CA LYS A 29 -11.04 -16.65 11.95
C LYS A 29 -10.43 -16.50 13.34
N SER A 30 -10.42 -15.29 13.88
CA SER A 30 -9.80 -14.96 15.16
C SER A 30 -10.68 -14.05 16.01
N LYS A 31 -10.45 -14.05 17.32
CA LYS A 31 -11.09 -13.11 18.26
C LYS A 31 -10.34 -11.78 18.39
N ASP A 32 -9.09 -11.73 17.95
CA ASP A 32 -8.16 -10.61 18.02
C ASP A 32 -7.20 -10.63 16.81
N LEU A 33 -6.33 -9.62 16.71
CA LEU A 33 -5.33 -9.46 15.66
C LEU A 33 -3.92 -9.39 16.26
N GLU A 34 -2.94 -9.93 15.54
CA GLU A 34 -1.53 -9.88 15.92
C GLU A 34 -1.03 -8.43 15.96
N THR A 35 -0.28 -8.07 17.00
CA THR A 35 0.35 -6.75 17.10
C THR A 35 1.49 -6.62 16.09
N VAL A 36 1.47 -5.57 15.29
CA VAL A 36 2.46 -5.25 14.26
C VAL A 36 2.80 -3.75 14.30
N GLY A 37 3.80 -3.32 13.53
CA GLY A 37 4.20 -1.90 13.43
C GLY A 37 5.26 -1.49 14.44
N HIS A 38 5.75 -0.26 14.29
CA HIS A 38 6.87 0.27 15.07
C HIS A 38 6.37 1.03 16.31
N ASP A 39 7.07 0.86 17.44
CA ASP A 39 6.73 1.51 18.71
C ASP A 39 7.61 2.74 18.96
N LEU A 40 7.45 3.75 18.10
CA LEU A 40 8.28 4.96 18.13
C LEU A 40 7.48 6.17 18.66
N PRO A 41 8.06 7.02 19.52
CA PRO A 41 7.39 8.21 20.04
C PRO A 41 6.86 9.15 18.95
N ILE A 42 7.60 9.29 17.84
CA ILE A 42 7.21 10.17 16.74
C ILE A 42 5.92 9.72 16.06
N LEU A 43 5.75 8.41 15.82
CA LEU A 43 4.56 7.84 15.20
C LEU A 43 3.32 8.05 16.08
N LYS A 44 3.48 7.96 17.40
CA LYS A 44 2.42 8.27 18.38
C LYS A 44 2.10 9.75 18.41
N LYS A 45 3.11 10.61 18.57
CA LYS A 45 2.97 12.08 18.63
C LYS A 45 2.25 12.62 17.40
N LYS A 46 2.60 12.10 16.22
CA LYS A 46 2.06 12.52 14.93
C LYS A 46 0.78 11.76 14.54
N HIS A 47 0.35 10.76 15.32
CA HIS A 47 -0.76 9.87 15.00
C HIS A 47 -0.66 9.37 13.54
N VAL A 48 0.46 8.70 13.24
CA VAL A 48 0.73 8.18 11.90
C VAL A 48 -0.07 6.91 11.67
N ILE A 49 -1.03 7.01 10.76
CA ILE A 49 -1.87 5.91 10.28
C ILE A 49 -1.02 5.04 9.35
N GLY A 50 -1.17 3.70 9.42
CA GLY A 50 -0.44 2.76 8.58
C GLY A 50 0.96 2.35 9.09
N GLY A 51 1.65 3.18 9.89
CA GLY A 51 3.02 2.91 10.38
C GLY A 51 3.16 2.45 11.85
N GLY A 52 2.36 3.02 12.76
CA GLY A 52 2.50 2.80 14.20
C GLY A 52 2.12 1.40 14.71
N ARG A 53 2.60 1.05 15.92
CA ARG A 53 2.28 -0.19 16.63
C ARG A 53 0.77 -0.32 16.87
N ARG A 54 0.16 -1.40 16.35
CA ARG A 54 -1.30 -1.66 16.45
C ARG A 54 -1.64 -3.13 16.23
N ALA A 55 -2.85 -3.53 16.61
CA ALA A 55 -3.38 -4.87 16.36
C ALA A 55 -3.90 -4.97 14.91
N ALA A 56 -3.12 -5.57 14.01
CA ALA A 56 -3.41 -5.55 12.57
C ALA A 56 -2.89 -6.76 11.78
N GLY A 57 -2.20 -7.71 12.40
CA GLY A 57 -1.69 -8.91 11.73
C GLY A 57 -2.65 -10.11 11.80
N CYS A 58 -2.67 -10.93 10.76
CA CYS A 58 -3.30 -12.25 10.83
C CYS A 58 -2.34 -13.28 11.45
N TYR A 59 -2.75 -13.95 12.53
CA TYR A 59 -1.93 -14.98 13.19
C TYR A 59 -1.54 -16.18 12.30
N LYS A 60 -2.25 -16.44 11.19
CA LYS A 60 -2.00 -17.58 10.29
C LYS A 60 -1.11 -17.26 9.11
N CYS A 61 -1.37 -16.16 8.40
CA CYS A 61 -0.67 -15.79 7.17
C CYS A 61 0.10 -14.47 7.26
N HIS A 62 0.01 -13.77 8.39
CA HIS A 62 0.68 -12.49 8.64
C HIS A 62 0.35 -11.39 7.62
N SER A 63 -0.79 -11.48 6.92
CA SER A 63 -1.33 -10.31 6.21
C SER A 63 -1.56 -9.18 7.20
N ARG A 64 -1.37 -7.94 6.76
CA ARG A 64 -1.61 -6.73 7.54
C ARG A 64 -2.87 -6.02 7.06
N ASP A 65 -3.39 -5.13 7.88
CA ASP A 65 -4.56 -4.28 7.58
C ASP A 65 -4.41 -3.54 6.25
N ARG A 66 -3.26 -2.91 5.95
CA ARG A 66 -3.00 -2.20 4.68
C ARG A 66 -3.15 -3.10 3.44
N GLU A 67 -2.62 -4.32 3.50
CA GLU A 67 -2.70 -5.30 2.40
C GLU A 67 -4.14 -5.84 2.26
N ARG A 68 -4.84 -6.01 3.39
CA ARG A 68 -6.27 -6.39 3.39
C ARG A 68 -7.14 -5.26 2.85
N LEU A 69 -6.84 -4.00 3.15
CA LEU A 69 -7.58 -2.84 2.66
C LEU A 69 -7.55 -2.77 1.13
N LEU A 70 -6.36 -2.92 0.52
CA LEU A 70 -6.24 -3.02 -0.93
C LEU A 70 -7.01 -4.21 -1.49
N TYR A 71 -6.84 -5.40 -0.93
CA TYR A 71 -7.57 -6.59 -1.38
C TYR A 71 -9.07 -6.34 -1.36
N THR A 72 -9.60 -5.82 -0.26
CA THR A 72 -11.03 -5.61 -0.08
C THR A 72 -11.56 -4.61 -1.10
N PHE A 73 -10.86 -3.50 -1.31
CA PHE A 73 -11.27 -2.54 -2.32
C PHE A 73 -11.21 -3.11 -3.74
N LEU A 74 -10.10 -3.74 -4.11
CA LEU A 74 -9.91 -4.26 -5.46
C LEU A 74 -10.88 -5.41 -5.78
N ILE A 75 -11.08 -6.33 -4.84
CA ILE A 75 -11.86 -7.55 -5.07
C ILE A 75 -13.34 -7.35 -4.76
N GLU A 76 -13.69 -6.68 -3.67
CA GLU A 76 -15.09 -6.58 -3.21
C GLU A 76 -15.80 -5.35 -3.77
N GLU A 77 -15.13 -4.18 -3.78
CA GLU A 77 -15.73 -2.93 -4.29
C GLU A 77 -15.62 -2.83 -5.81
N LEU A 78 -14.40 -2.92 -6.34
CA LEU A 78 -14.16 -2.77 -7.78
C LEU A 78 -14.48 -4.02 -8.58
N ARG A 79 -14.62 -5.18 -7.92
CA ARG A 79 -14.84 -6.49 -8.58
C ARG A 79 -13.84 -6.72 -9.72
N LEU A 80 -12.59 -6.32 -9.49
CA LEU A 80 -11.52 -6.27 -10.49
C LEU A 80 -11.38 -7.57 -11.31
N PRO A 81 -11.49 -8.78 -10.72
CA PRO A 81 -11.39 -10.04 -11.49
C PRO A 81 -12.39 -10.21 -12.63
N SER A 82 -13.48 -9.43 -12.65
CA SER A 82 -14.48 -9.49 -13.72
C SER A 82 -14.04 -8.81 -15.03
N ASP A 83 -13.04 -7.92 -14.98
CA ASP A 83 -12.50 -7.25 -16.16
C ASP A 83 -11.21 -7.94 -16.64
N LYS A 84 -11.33 -8.65 -17.77
CA LYS A 84 -10.20 -9.36 -18.37
C LYS A 84 -9.32 -8.48 -19.26
N ASN A 85 -9.77 -7.27 -19.60
CA ASN A 85 -9.08 -6.39 -20.54
C ASN A 85 -8.15 -5.38 -19.84
N ILE A 86 -8.14 -5.38 -18.51
CA ILE A 86 -7.36 -4.45 -17.71
C ILE A 86 -5.87 -4.78 -17.72
N SER A 87 -5.04 -3.73 -17.82
CA SER A 87 -3.57 -3.78 -17.69
C SER A 87 -3.14 -3.09 -16.40
N ILE A 88 -2.40 -3.79 -15.55
CA ILE A 88 -2.09 -3.36 -14.19
C ILE A 88 -0.57 -3.33 -13.96
N LEU A 89 -0.05 -2.25 -13.40
CA LEU A 89 1.31 -2.16 -12.86
C LEU A 89 1.27 -2.07 -11.33
N HIS A 90 2.04 -2.93 -10.66
CA HIS A 90 2.12 -2.98 -9.19
C HIS A 90 3.57 -2.86 -8.73
N ILE A 91 3.88 -1.74 -8.07
CA ILE A 91 5.20 -1.44 -7.54
C ILE A 91 5.29 -1.87 -6.07
N ALA A 92 6.39 -2.53 -5.70
CA ALA A 92 6.65 -3.12 -4.39
C ALA A 92 5.48 -4.00 -3.88
N PRO A 93 5.09 -5.03 -4.67
CA PRO A 93 3.80 -5.67 -4.49
C PRO A 93 3.66 -6.44 -3.18
N GLU A 94 2.54 -6.26 -2.47
CA GLU A 94 2.34 -7.04 -1.24
C GLU A 94 2.17 -8.54 -1.56
N PRO A 95 2.88 -9.44 -0.84
CA PRO A 95 3.05 -10.81 -1.30
C PRO A 95 1.76 -11.64 -1.46
N LYS A 96 0.73 -11.39 -0.65
CA LYS A 96 -0.52 -12.16 -0.69
C LYS A 96 -1.46 -11.55 -1.71
N LEU A 97 -1.49 -10.22 -1.81
CA LEU A 97 -2.24 -9.54 -2.85
C LEU A 97 -1.75 -9.93 -4.25
N SER A 98 -0.43 -9.91 -4.48
CA SER A 98 0.12 -10.29 -5.78
C SER A 98 -0.17 -11.74 -6.14
N GLN A 99 -0.14 -12.66 -5.18
CA GLN A 99 -0.55 -14.06 -5.38
C GLN A 99 -2.03 -14.22 -5.74
N VAL A 100 -2.91 -13.35 -5.24
CA VAL A 100 -4.33 -13.34 -5.63
C VAL A 100 -4.47 -12.81 -7.05
N LEU A 101 -3.81 -11.70 -7.37
CA LEU A 101 -3.91 -11.03 -8.68
C LEU A 101 -3.28 -11.84 -9.81
N LEU A 102 -2.16 -12.55 -9.55
CA LEU A 102 -1.52 -13.46 -10.52
C LEU A 102 -2.42 -14.63 -10.97
N LYS A 103 -3.44 -14.98 -10.18
CA LYS A 103 -4.38 -16.05 -10.52
C LYS A 103 -5.54 -15.57 -11.37
N GLN A 104 -5.64 -14.26 -11.63
CA GLN A 104 -6.70 -13.67 -12.44
C GLN A 104 -6.28 -13.60 -13.91
N ASN A 105 -7.27 -13.53 -14.79
CA ASN A 105 -7.04 -13.48 -16.24
C ASN A 105 -7.10 -12.03 -16.75
N PHE A 106 -6.22 -11.19 -16.23
CA PHE A 106 -6.04 -9.82 -16.73
C PHE A 106 -5.33 -9.83 -18.08
N LYS A 107 -5.47 -8.75 -18.86
CA LYS A 107 -4.73 -8.57 -20.12
C LYS A 107 -3.24 -8.50 -19.83
N GLU A 108 -2.89 -7.79 -18.76
CA GLU A 108 -1.52 -7.67 -18.30
C GLU A 108 -1.50 -7.39 -16.79
N TYR A 109 -0.61 -8.07 -16.07
CA TYR A 109 -0.30 -7.76 -14.67
C TYR A 109 1.21 -7.83 -14.47
N ILE A 110 1.84 -6.66 -14.30
CA ILE A 110 3.28 -6.53 -14.12
C ILE A 110 3.56 -6.11 -12.69
N CYS A 111 4.55 -6.78 -12.09
CA CYS A 111 5.10 -6.43 -10.79
C CYS A 111 6.52 -5.86 -10.95
N GLY A 112 6.79 -4.73 -10.30
CA GLY A 112 8.09 -4.08 -10.28
C GLY A 112 8.54 -3.74 -8.87
N ASP A 113 9.84 -3.70 -8.62
CA ASP A 113 10.40 -3.19 -7.38
C ASP A 113 11.84 -2.71 -7.63
N LEU A 114 12.36 -1.78 -6.82
CA LEU A 114 13.74 -1.35 -6.90
C LEU A 114 14.62 -2.37 -6.18
N PHE A 115 15.34 -3.19 -6.94
CA PHE A 115 16.15 -4.26 -6.35
C PHE A 115 17.33 -3.69 -5.56
N THR A 116 17.40 -4.09 -4.29
CA THR A 116 18.47 -3.73 -3.36
C THR A 116 19.28 -4.96 -3.01
N GLU A 117 20.60 -4.80 -2.94
CA GLU A 117 21.50 -5.88 -2.56
C GLU A 117 21.15 -6.44 -1.17
N GLY A 118 21.18 -7.77 -1.02
CA GLY A 118 20.83 -8.45 0.23
C GLY A 118 19.34 -8.75 0.42
N TYR A 119 18.47 -8.27 -0.48
CA TYR A 119 17.04 -8.59 -0.46
C TYR A 119 16.69 -9.70 -1.46
N SER A 120 15.73 -10.54 -1.07
CA SER A 120 15.16 -11.58 -1.95
C SER A 120 13.82 -11.11 -2.50
N TYR A 121 13.65 -11.18 -3.81
CA TYR A 121 12.41 -10.79 -4.50
C TYR A 121 11.74 -12.01 -5.14
N PRO A 122 10.39 -12.07 -5.19
CA PRO A 122 9.70 -13.13 -5.92
C PRO A 122 10.03 -13.11 -7.42
N ALA A 123 10.12 -14.28 -8.05
CA ALA A 123 10.53 -14.41 -9.46
C ALA A 123 9.65 -13.65 -10.48
N HIS A 124 8.41 -13.30 -10.12
CA HIS A 124 7.50 -12.53 -10.97
C HIS A 124 7.67 -11.01 -10.86
N VAL A 125 8.49 -10.54 -9.90
CA VAL A 125 8.80 -9.12 -9.72
C VAL A 125 10.04 -8.79 -10.53
N LYS A 126 9.99 -7.70 -11.29
CA LYS A 126 11.11 -7.21 -12.11
C LYS A 126 11.80 -6.02 -11.43
N ASN A 127 13.10 -5.85 -11.66
CA ASN A 127 13.79 -4.65 -11.21
C ASN A 127 13.26 -3.43 -11.98
N MET A 128 12.70 -2.45 -11.28
CA MET A 128 12.12 -1.23 -11.84
C MET A 128 12.32 -0.06 -10.88
N ASN A 129 12.67 1.10 -11.43
CA ASN A 129 12.67 2.35 -10.68
C ASN A 129 11.41 3.14 -11.02
N VAL A 130 10.58 3.47 -10.03
CA VAL A 130 9.33 4.22 -10.25
C VAL A 130 9.58 5.68 -10.68
N LEU A 131 10.81 6.17 -10.57
CA LEU A 131 11.22 7.48 -11.11
C LEU A 131 11.48 7.47 -12.63
N ASP A 132 11.62 6.29 -13.23
CA ASP A 132 11.91 6.09 -14.65
C ASP A 132 11.40 4.71 -15.10
N LEU A 133 10.11 4.67 -15.44
CA LEU A 133 9.43 3.46 -15.85
C LEU A 133 9.55 3.29 -17.37
N ASN A 134 10.16 2.19 -17.81
CA ASN A 134 10.32 1.87 -19.23
C ASN A 134 9.01 1.36 -19.89
N PHE A 135 7.97 2.17 -19.79
CA PHE A 135 6.67 2.00 -20.44
C PHE A 135 6.31 3.28 -21.18
N ARG A 136 5.58 3.14 -22.29
CA ARG A 136 5.02 4.28 -23.02
C ARG A 136 3.94 4.99 -22.19
N ASP A 137 3.65 6.22 -22.57
CA ASP A 137 2.53 6.98 -22.00
C ASP A 137 1.21 6.23 -22.17
N ASN A 138 0.29 6.41 -21.22
CA ASN A 138 -1.07 5.89 -21.30
C ASN A 138 -1.15 4.37 -21.53
N HIS A 139 -0.37 3.60 -20.76
CA HIS A 139 -0.23 2.16 -20.91
C HIS A 139 -1.14 1.35 -19.98
N PHE A 140 -1.21 1.74 -18.70
CA PHE A 140 -1.92 0.98 -17.67
C PHE A 140 -3.29 1.59 -17.37
N ASP A 141 -4.24 0.72 -17.04
CA ASP A 141 -5.58 1.09 -16.56
C ASP A 141 -5.58 1.28 -15.03
N LEU A 142 -4.72 0.53 -14.32
CA LEU A 142 -4.59 0.57 -12.87
C LEU A 142 -3.11 0.55 -12.45
N PHE A 143 -2.74 1.44 -11.52
CA PHE A 143 -1.43 1.47 -10.89
C PHE A 143 -1.56 1.25 -9.38
N LEU A 144 -0.80 0.31 -8.83
CA LEU A 144 -0.74 0.04 -7.40
C LEU A 144 0.65 0.43 -6.87
N CYS A 145 0.70 1.34 -5.90
CA CYS A 145 1.95 1.81 -5.29
C CYS A 145 1.69 2.14 -3.81
N ASN A 146 1.98 1.19 -2.93
CA ASN A 146 1.62 1.29 -1.53
C ASN A 146 2.84 1.30 -0.63
N HIS A 147 2.93 2.31 0.24
CA HIS A 147 4.04 2.45 1.18
C HIS A 147 5.41 2.47 0.48
N VAL A 148 5.48 3.20 -0.64
CA VAL A 148 6.70 3.37 -1.45
C VAL A 148 7.11 4.84 -1.50
N LEU A 149 6.15 5.75 -1.70
CA LEU A 149 6.46 7.15 -1.98
C LEU A 149 7.17 7.83 -0.81
N GLU A 150 6.95 7.41 0.44
CA GLU A 150 7.64 7.93 1.64
C GLU A 150 9.15 7.66 1.65
N HIS A 151 9.62 6.71 0.83
CA HIS A 151 11.03 6.35 0.69
C HIS A 151 11.76 7.14 -0.42
N ILE A 152 11.02 7.91 -1.23
CA ILE A 152 11.55 8.53 -2.45
C ILE A 152 11.75 10.02 -2.21
N PRO A 153 12.98 10.56 -2.24
CA PRO A 153 13.21 12.01 -2.08
C PRO A 153 12.42 12.87 -3.08
N GLU A 154 12.38 12.47 -4.35
CA GLU A 154 11.66 13.17 -5.43
C GLU A 154 10.24 12.58 -5.66
N ASP A 155 9.41 12.50 -4.62
CA ASP A 155 8.08 11.86 -4.71
C ASP A 155 7.17 12.47 -5.78
N ILE A 156 7.21 13.79 -5.99
CA ILE A 156 6.48 14.48 -7.07
C ILE A 156 6.91 13.95 -8.45
N ARG A 157 8.19 13.64 -8.63
CA ARG A 157 8.69 13.07 -9.89
C ARG A 157 8.17 11.65 -10.07
N ALA A 158 8.16 10.84 -9.03
CA ALA A 158 7.55 9.50 -9.07
C ALA A 158 6.05 9.58 -9.39
N MET A 159 5.31 10.49 -8.74
CA MET A 159 3.89 10.71 -9.01
C MET A 159 3.64 11.14 -10.46
N LYS A 160 4.48 12.01 -11.04
CA LYS A 160 4.42 12.40 -12.46
C LYS A 160 4.65 11.22 -13.39
N GLU A 161 5.59 10.36 -13.06
CA GLU A 161 5.89 9.17 -13.86
C GLU A 161 4.74 8.15 -13.81
N ILE A 162 4.15 7.93 -12.63
CA ILE A 162 2.93 7.14 -12.44
C ILE A 162 1.78 7.72 -13.28
N PHE A 163 1.58 9.04 -13.23
CA PHE A 163 0.56 9.73 -14.01
C PHE A 163 0.80 9.58 -15.52
N ARG A 164 2.05 9.65 -15.99
CA ARG A 164 2.41 9.49 -17.40
C ARG A 164 2.00 8.12 -17.95
N VAL A 165 2.33 7.04 -17.23
CA VAL A 165 2.06 5.66 -17.68
C VAL A 165 0.60 5.23 -17.51
N LEU A 166 -0.21 5.95 -16.73
CA LEU A 166 -1.65 5.71 -16.64
C LEU A 166 -2.39 6.23 -17.87
N LYS A 167 -3.39 5.49 -18.34
CA LYS A 167 -4.32 5.95 -19.38
C LYS A 167 -5.21 7.08 -18.86
N PRO A 168 -5.73 7.97 -19.73
CA PRO A 168 -6.85 8.82 -19.37
C PRO A 168 -8.04 7.95 -18.92
N GLY A 169 -8.65 8.29 -17.79
CA GLY A 169 -9.64 7.47 -17.08
C GLY A 169 -9.05 6.29 -16.29
N GLY A 170 -7.72 6.10 -16.33
CA GLY A 170 -7.01 5.12 -15.51
C GLY A 170 -6.87 5.58 -14.07
N HIS A 171 -6.67 4.62 -13.16
CA HIS A 171 -6.67 4.88 -11.73
C HIS A 171 -5.36 4.44 -11.05
N ALA A 172 -5.04 5.06 -9.92
CA ALA A 172 -3.96 4.68 -9.04
C ALA A 172 -4.45 4.50 -7.60
N LEU A 173 -3.89 3.51 -6.90
CA LEU A 173 -3.94 3.43 -5.44
C LEU A 173 -2.56 3.75 -4.90
N LEU A 174 -2.44 4.92 -4.28
CA LEU A 174 -1.17 5.52 -3.83
C LEU A 174 -1.17 5.69 -2.31
N GLN A 175 -1.12 4.58 -1.57
CA GLN A 175 -1.17 4.63 -0.10
C GLN A 175 0.19 5.01 0.49
N VAL A 176 0.17 5.80 1.56
CA VAL A 176 1.34 6.20 2.33
C VAL A 176 0.99 6.24 3.82
N PRO A 177 1.96 6.08 4.74
CA PRO A 177 1.77 6.44 6.13
C PRO A 177 1.50 7.94 6.22
N ILE A 178 0.37 8.31 6.81
CA ILE A 178 -0.08 9.70 6.88
C ILE A 178 -0.33 10.11 8.34
N SER A 179 0.14 11.29 8.71
CA SER A 179 -0.08 11.89 10.02
C SER A 179 -1.47 12.53 10.08
N LYS A 180 -2.31 12.06 11.00
CA LYS A 180 -3.61 12.70 11.28
C LYS A 180 -3.44 14.10 11.90
N ASN A 181 -2.33 14.32 12.60
CA ASN A 181 -2.08 15.53 13.39
C ASN A 181 -1.22 16.59 12.66
N SER A 182 -0.77 16.35 11.43
CA SER A 182 0.05 17.30 10.67
C SER A 182 -0.73 17.83 9.48
N ALA A 183 -0.90 19.15 9.39
CA ALA A 183 -1.50 19.79 8.22
C ALA A 183 -0.60 19.61 6.99
N GLU A 184 0.70 19.83 7.15
CA GLU A 184 1.70 19.74 6.08
C GLU A 184 2.62 18.53 6.25
N THR A 185 3.14 18.06 5.12
CA THR A 185 4.15 17.00 5.04
C THR A 185 5.46 17.48 5.64
N VAL A 186 6.05 16.66 6.51
CA VAL A 186 7.33 16.93 7.16
C VAL A 186 8.42 16.13 6.46
N GLU A 187 9.40 16.81 5.88
CA GLU A 187 10.54 16.21 5.19
C GLU A 187 11.84 16.99 5.47
N ASP A 188 12.96 16.28 5.57
CA ASP A 188 14.29 16.87 5.72
C ASP A 188 15.34 15.97 5.05
N PHE A 189 15.79 16.41 3.87
CA PHE A 189 16.75 15.66 3.05
C PHE A 189 18.20 15.87 3.49
N THR A 190 18.47 16.76 4.45
CA THR A 190 19.83 16.93 5.01
C THR A 190 20.19 15.83 6.00
N ILE A 191 19.22 15.01 6.40
CA ILE A 191 19.37 13.93 7.35
C ILE A 191 19.62 12.61 6.62
N GLU A 192 20.87 12.16 6.66
CA GLU A 192 21.30 10.89 6.05
C GLU A 192 21.46 9.75 7.06
N ASP A 193 21.57 10.07 8.36
CA ASP A 193 21.72 9.07 9.43
C ASP A 193 20.42 8.23 9.58
N PRO A 194 20.48 6.90 9.36
CA PRO A 194 19.29 6.05 9.45
C PRO A 194 18.61 6.06 10.82
N LYS A 195 19.36 6.22 11.92
CA LYS A 195 18.75 6.30 13.26
C LYS A 195 17.98 7.60 13.44
N LYS A 196 18.55 8.72 12.96
CA LYS A 196 17.86 10.01 12.98
C LYS A 196 16.61 10.00 12.11
N ARG A 197 16.66 9.33 10.94
CA ARG A 197 15.48 9.12 10.10
C ARG A 197 14.40 8.31 10.82
N GLU A 198 14.77 7.24 11.53
CA GLU A 198 13.81 6.48 12.33
C GLU A 198 13.17 7.34 13.44
N GLU A 199 13.96 8.16 14.14
CA GLU A 199 13.48 9.07 15.18
C GLU A 199 12.53 10.15 14.66
N LEU A 200 12.74 10.65 13.44
CA LEU A 200 12.01 11.79 12.87
C LEU A 200 10.88 11.39 11.93
N PHE A 201 11.05 10.30 11.19
CA PHE A 201 10.14 9.85 10.13
C PHE A 201 9.50 8.49 10.43
N GLY A 202 9.91 7.84 11.52
CA GLY A 202 9.30 6.61 12.01
C GLY A 202 9.77 5.33 11.33
N GLN A 203 10.74 5.43 10.42
CA GLN A 203 11.48 4.31 9.85
C GLN A 203 12.84 4.80 9.34
N PHE A 204 13.84 3.91 9.33
CA PHE A 204 15.24 4.27 9.06
C PHE A 204 15.51 4.81 7.66
N ASP A 205 14.64 4.54 6.70
CA ASP A 205 14.76 4.89 5.29
C ASP A 205 13.63 5.79 4.77
N HIS A 206 12.70 6.19 5.63
CA HIS A 206 11.71 7.20 5.27
C HIS A 206 12.38 8.56 5.08
N CYS A 207 11.97 9.26 4.04
CA CYS A 207 12.40 10.63 3.76
C CYS A 207 11.44 11.67 4.36
N ARG A 208 10.22 11.24 4.74
CA ARG A 208 9.14 12.13 5.17
C ARG A 208 8.07 11.44 6.01
N ILE A 209 7.25 12.25 6.67
CA ILE A 209 5.92 11.88 7.15
C ILE A 209 4.91 12.74 6.40
N TYR A 210 4.03 12.12 5.61
CA TYR A 210 2.97 12.85 4.92
C TYR A 210 1.98 13.48 5.90
N GLY A 211 1.57 14.71 5.60
CA GLY A 211 0.51 15.43 6.31
C GLY A 211 -0.81 15.34 5.56
N GLN A 212 -1.81 16.09 6.04
CA GLN A 212 -3.12 16.19 5.40
C GLN A 212 -3.09 16.89 4.03
N ASP A 213 -1.99 17.56 3.70
CA ASP A 213 -1.65 18.12 2.39
C ASP A 213 -1.39 17.08 1.29
N TYR A 214 -1.31 15.78 1.63
CA TYR A 214 -1.03 14.72 0.66
C TYR A 214 -2.01 14.70 -0.53
N VAL A 215 -3.29 15.03 -0.31
CA VAL A 215 -4.28 15.16 -1.39
C VAL A 215 -3.86 16.25 -2.37
N THR A 216 -3.56 17.45 -1.86
CA THR A 216 -3.10 18.59 -2.67
C THR A 216 -1.79 18.26 -3.40
N ARG A 217 -0.91 17.50 -2.76
CA ARG A 217 0.34 17.03 -3.36
C ARG A 217 0.08 16.13 -4.57
N LEU A 218 -0.84 15.18 -4.48
CA LEU A 218 -1.26 14.34 -5.60
C LEU A 218 -1.98 15.14 -6.70
N GLU A 219 -2.87 16.07 -6.32
CA GLU A 219 -3.58 16.95 -7.25
C GLU A 219 -2.63 17.86 -8.03
N SER A 220 -1.50 18.27 -7.45
CA SER A 220 -0.48 19.10 -8.12
C SER A 220 0.13 18.44 -9.37
N VAL A 221 0.03 17.12 -9.48
CA VAL A 221 0.48 16.33 -10.63
C VAL A 221 -0.62 16.15 -11.69
N GLY A 222 -1.87 16.47 -11.34
CA GLY A 222 -3.03 16.38 -12.23
C GLY A 222 -4.01 15.26 -11.90
N PHE A 223 -3.78 14.50 -10.83
CA PHE A 223 -4.76 13.50 -10.37
C PHE A 223 -6.01 14.17 -9.81
N LYS A 224 -7.17 13.54 -10.02
CA LYS A 224 -8.38 13.79 -9.24
C LYS A 224 -8.47 12.75 -8.14
N ILE A 225 -8.60 13.17 -6.89
CA ILE A 225 -8.51 12.27 -5.74
C ILE A 225 -9.88 12.00 -5.13
N ASN A 226 -10.17 10.73 -4.90
CA ASN A 226 -11.27 10.29 -4.05
C ASN A 226 -10.70 9.60 -2.81
N ARG A 227 -10.93 10.20 -1.63
CA ARG A 227 -10.60 9.59 -0.34
C ARG A 227 -11.75 8.72 0.11
N ILE A 228 -11.51 7.42 0.24
CA ILE A 228 -12.56 6.43 0.51
C ILE A 228 -12.19 5.63 1.75
N ASN A 229 -13.06 5.61 2.74
CA ASN A 229 -12.94 4.70 3.87
C ASN A 229 -13.98 3.57 3.73
N ILE A 230 -13.51 2.32 3.73
CA ILE A 230 -14.38 1.14 3.60
C ILE A 230 -14.38 0.23 4.83
N SER A 231 -13.73 0.65 5.93
CA SER A 231 -13.56 -0.22 7.11
C SER A 231 -14.89 -0.69 7.70
N ASP A 232 -15.86 0.22 7.76
CA ASP A 232 -17.15 -0.02 8.42
C ASP A 232 -18.03 -0.99 7.64
N LYS A 233 -17.80 -1.11 6.32
CA LYS A 233 -18.51 -2.09 5.46
C LYS A 233 -17.93 -3.50 5.62
N TYR A 234 -16.68 -3.63 6.05
CA TYR A 234 -15.99 -4.91 6.21
C TYR A 234 -15.35 -5.06 7.62
N PRO A 235 -16.14 -4.95 8.69
CA PRO A 235 -15.61 -4.90 10.06
C PRO A 235 -14.87 -6.20 10.45
N SER A 236 -15.25 -7.33 9.85
CA SER A 236 -14.61 -8.63 10.09
C SER A 236 -13.25 -8.78 9.39
N TYR A 237 -12.90 -7.95 8.41
CA TYR A 237 -11.62 -8.09 7.71
C TYR A 237 -10.45 -7.46 8.46
N GLY A 238 -10.69 -6.84 9.62
CA GLY A 238 -9.64 -6.24 10.44
C GLY A 238 -8.89 -5.14 9.68
N LEU A 239 -9.65 -4.30 8.97
CA LEU A 239 -9.13 -3.10 8.33
C LEU A 239 -8.85 -2.03 9.40
N ASN A 240 -7.93 -1.12 9.11
CA ASN A 240 -7.68 0.01 9.99
C ASN A 240 -8.79 1.05 9.81
N PRO A 241 -9.60 1.36 10.84
CA PRO A 241 -10.74 2.26 10.69
C PRO A 241 -10.35 3.70 10.39
N GLU A 242 -9.10 4.09 10.63
CA GLU A 242 -8.60 5.44 10.34
C GLU A 242 -7.91 5.54 8.98
N GLU A 243 -7.76 4.43 8.24
CA GLU A 243 -7.00 4.40 6.99
C GLU A 243 -7.92 4.56 5.78
N ASP A 244 -7.82 5.74 5.17
CA ASP A 244 -8.51 6.04 3.92
C ASP A 244 -7.69 5.56 2.72
N LEU A 245 -8.39 5.08 1.70
CA LEU A 245 -7.84 4.86 0.37
C LEU A 245 -7.76 6.17 -0.40
N PHE A 246 -6.56 6.55 -0.82
CA PHE A 246 -6.30 7.52 -1.90
C PHE A 246 -6.50 6.89 -3.29
N PHE A 247 -7.74 6.93 -3.79
CA PHE A 247 -8.07 6.47 -5.13
C PHE A 247 -7.94 7.63 -6.13
N CYS A 248 -6.88 7.59 -6.93
CA CYS A 248 -6.47 8.68 -7.80
C CYS A 248 -6.90 8.39 -9.24
N GLU A 249 -7.61 9.30 -9.89
CA GLU A 249 -8.00 9.19 -11.30
C GLU A 249 -7.12 10.11 -12.14
N LYS A 250 -6.59 9.60 -13.25
CA LYS A 250 -6.07 10.46 -14.32
C LYS A 250 -7.24 10.93 -15.17
N PRO A 251 -7.64 12.21 -15.13
CA PRO A 251 -8.83 12.66 -15.84
C PRO A 251 -8.64 12.51 -17.36
N PHE A 252 -9.74 12.35 -18.08
CA PHE A 252 -9.74 12.59 -19.51
C PHE A 252 -9.39 14.06 -19.74
N PHE A 253 -8.29 14.33 -20.44
CA PHE A 253 -8.08 15.66 -20.98
C PHE A 253 -9.24 15.92 -21.95
N LYS A 254 -10.09 16.90 -21.63
CA LYS A 254 -10.88 17.53 -22.69
C LYS A 254 -9.85 18.05 -23.67
N ASN A 255 -9.94 17.67 -24.94
CA ASN A 255 -9.26 18.43 -25.99
C ASN A 255 -9.67 19.89 -25.76
N SER A 256 -8.74 20.69 -25.21
CA SER A 256 -8.80 22.13 -25.41
C SER A 256 -8.86 22.30 -26.91
N GLU A 257 -9.87 23.03 -27.34
CA GLU A 257 -10.28 23.24 -28.72
C GLU A 257 -9.08 23.38 -29.69
N LEU A 258 -9.26 22.73 -30.85
CA LEU A 258 -8.54 22.84 -32.12
C LEU A 258 -7.52 23.99 -32.25
#